data_AF-A0AAD6SCR1-F1
#
_entry.id   AF-A0AAD6SCR1-F1
#
_cell.length_a   1.000
_cell.length_b   1.000
_cell.length_c   1.000
_cell.angle_alpha   90.00
_cell.angle_beta   90.00
_cell.angle_gamma   90.00
#
_symmetry.space_group_name_H-M   'P 1'
#
loop_
_entity.id
_entity.type
_entity.pdbx_description
1 polymer ?
#
loop_
_entity_poly.entity_id
_entity_poly.type
_entity_poly.pdbx_seq_one_letter_code
_entity_poly.pdbx_strand_id
1 'polypeptide(L)' 'VYPIPTLPVEVTTEVFFRCLPENPVLSGKLAPMLLGRICRQWRDVACSTPRLW' A
#
# COMPACT_ATOMS: atom_id res chain seq x y z
N VAL A 1 -13.34 -9.37 15.21
CA VAL A 1 -13.03 -9.43 13.76
C VAL A 1 -12.17 -8.21 13.44
N TYR A 2 -10.93 -8.40 12.96
CA TYR A 2 -10.08 -7.26 12.59
C TYR A 2 -10.40 -6.85 11.14
N PRO A 3 -10.69 -5.57 10.86
CA PRO A 3 -11.21 -5.15 9.55
C PRO A 3 -10.16 -5.07 8.44
N ILE A 4 -8.87 -4.95 8.80
CA ILE A 4 -7.78 -4.70 7.83
C ILE A 4 -7.42 -5.94 6.99
N PRO A 5 -7.28 -7.15 7.56
CA PRO A 5 -7.03 -8.36 6.75
C PRO A 5 -8.20 -8.75 5.86
N THR A 6 -9.42 -8.36 6.21
CA THR A 6 -10.63 -8.67 5.41
C THR A 6 -10.87 -7.69 4.26
N LEU A 7 -10.03 -6.66 4.11
CA LEU A 7 -10.18 -5.66 3.07
C LEU A 7 -9.86 -6.29 1.69
N PRO A 8 -10.71 -6.09 0.67
CA PRO A 8 -10.42 -6.55 -0.69
C PRO A 8 -9.11 -5.98 -1.23
N VAL A 9 -8.47 -6.72 -2.14
CA VAL A 9 -7.21 -6.29 -2.75
C VAL A 9 -7.38 -5.03 -3.58
N GLU A 10 -8.53 -4.86 -4.24
CA GLU A 10 -8.87 -3.72 -5.08
C GLU A 10 -8.93 -2.44 -4.25
N VAL A 11 -9.58 -2.51 -3.08
CA VAL A 11 -9.68 -1.38 -2.15
C VAL A 11 -8.31 -1.05 -1.56
N THR A 12 -7.53 -2.08 -1.19
CA THR A 12 -6.17 -1.88 -0.66
C THR A 12 -5.28 -1.20 -1.71
N THR A 13 -5.38 -1.61 -2.97
CA THR A 13 -4.61 -1.05 -4.09
C THR A 13 -5.02 0.41 -4.37
N GLU A 14 -6.32 0.72 -4.34
CA GLU A 14 -6.82 2.08 -4.52
C GLU A 14 -6.32 3.02 -3.41
N VAL A 15 -6.24 2.55 -2.16
CA VAL A 15 -5.64 3.32 -1.06
C VAL A 15 -4.18 3.66 -1.37
N PHE A 16 -3.40 2.69 -1.86
CA PHE A 16 -2.01 2.96 -2.24
C PHE A 16 -1.91 4.04 -3.33
N PHE A 17 -2.72 3.96 -4.38
CA PHE A 17 -2.71 4.97 -5.46
C PHE A 17 -3.09 6.37 -4.97
N ARG A 18 -4.08 6.48 -4.08
CA ARG A 18 -4.50 7.76 -3.52
C ARG A 18 -3.49 8.40 -2.56
N CYS A 19 -2.58 7.60 -2.01
CA CYS A 19 -1.52 8.07 -1.13
C CYS A 19 -0.19 8.31 -1.86
N LEU A 20 -0.13 8.14 -3.18
CA LEU A 20 1.10 8.44 -3.93
C LEU A 20 1.42 9.93 -3.86
N PRO A 21 2.65 10.31 -3.47
CA PRO A 21 3.08 11.69 -3.52
C PRO A 21 3.26 12.15 -4.97
N GLU A 22 3.05 13.44 -5.23
CA GLU A 22 3.27 14.05 -6.54
C GLU A 22 4.72 13.88 -7.04
N ASN A 23 5.67 13.94 -6.10
CA ASN A 23 7.09 13.71 -6.35
C ASN A 23 7.53 12.47 -5.57
N PRO A 24 7.48 11.27 -6.18
CA PRO A 24 7.81 10.02 -5.50
C PRO A 24 9.27 9.97 -5.07
N VAL A 25 9.45 9.71 -3.78
CA VAL A 25 10.76 9.46 -3.17
C VAL A 25 10.71 8.10 -2.51
N LEU A 26 11.70 7.27 -2.80
CA LEU A 26 11.81 5.93 -2.24
C LEU A 26 12.21 6.04 -0.76
N SER A 27 11.20 6.12 0.11
CA SER A 27 11.35 6.35 1.54
C SER A 27 10.42 5.43 2.31
N GLY A 28 10.99 4.67 3.25
CA GLY A 28 10.19 3.85 4.17
C GLY A 28 9.31 4.65 5.13
N LYS A 29 9.42 5.98 5.14
CA LYS A 29 8.59 6.89 5.95
C LYS A 29 7.44 7.50 5.17
N LEU A 30 7.38 7.31 3.85
CA LEU A 30 6.35 7.86 2.97
C LEU A 30 5.49 6.73 2.39
N ALA A 31 4.27 7.05 1.99
CA ALA A 31 3.48 6.16 1.16
C ALA A 31 4.16 6.00 -0.22
N PRO A 32 4.03 4.83 -0.87
CA PRO A 32 3.25 3.67 -0.44
C PRO A 32 3.96 2.79 0.61
N MET A 33 5.28 2.94 0.80
CA MET A 33 6.08 2.05 1.67
C MET A 33 5.64 2.02 3.14
N LEU A 34 5.18 3.15 3.68
CA LEU A 34 4.66 3.23 5.05
C LEU A 34 3.44 2.32 5.26
N LEU A 35 2.54 2.24 4.27
CA LEU A 35 1.31 1.47 4.34
C LEU A 35 1.56 -0.05 4.28
N GLY A 36 2.61 -0.49 3.57
CA GLY A 36 3.05 -1.90 3.56
C GLY A 36 3.53 -2.43 4.92
N ARG A 37 3.60 -1.58 5.96
CA ARG A 37 3.95 -1.97 7.34
C ARG A 37 2.73 -2.35 8.19
N ILE A 38 1.51 -2.07 7.72
CA ILE A 38 0.28 -2.32 8.48
C ILE A 38 0.06 -3.81 8.72
N CYS A 39 0.18 -4.64 7.67
CA CYS A 39 0.10 -6.10 7.79
C CYS A 39 0.82 -6.78 6.61
N ARG A 40 1.00 -8.11 6.68
CA ARG A 40 1.65 -8.89 5.61
C ARG A 40 0.89 -8.76 4.28
N GLN A 41 -0.43 -8.84 4.30
CA GLN A 41 -1.26 -8.74 3.10
C GLN A 41 -1.06 -7.41 2.36
N TRP A 42 -1.00 -6.28 3.06
CA TRP A 42 -0.77 -4.98 2.42
C TRP A 42 0.62 -4.88 1.80
N ARG A 43 1.63 -5.51 2.43
CA ARG A 43 2.97 -5.62 1.86
C ARG A 43 2.96 -6.44 0.57
N ASP A 44 2.27 -7.58 0.58
CA ASP A 44 2.18 -8.46 -0.58
C ASP A 44 1.48 -7.72 -1.75
N VAL A 45 0.39 -7.01 -1.48
CA VAL A 45 -0.30 -6.17 -2.47
C VAL A 45 0.62 -5.09 -3.04
N ALA A 46 1.38 -4.37 -2.21
CA ALA A 46 2.32 -3.35 -2.66
C ALA A 46 3.42 -3.93 -3.58
N CYS A 47 4.01 -5.06 -3.18
CA CYS A 47 5.03 -5.76 -3.97
C CYS A 47 4.47 -6.32 -5.29
N SER A 48 3.22 -6.76 -5.30
CA SER A 48 2.55 -7.32 -6.49
C SER A 48 1.91 -6.26 -7.39
N THR A 49 2.03 -4.97 -7.08
CA THR A 49 1.47 -3.87 -7.89
C THR A 49 2.60 -3.04 -8.53
N PRO A 50 3.06 -3.39 -9.76
CA PRO A 50 4.16 -2.69 -10.41
C PRO A 50 3.95 -1.18 -10.59
N ARG A 51 2.70 -0.74 -10.75
CA ARG A 51 2.32 0.67 -10.94
C ARG A 51 2.55 1.57 -9.70
N LEU A 52 2.91 0.99 -8.55
CA LEU A 52 3.24 1.75 -7.33
C LEU A 52 4.73 2.13 -7.23
N TRP A 53 5.56 1.63 -8.14
CA TRP A 53 7.00 1.83 -8.19
C TRP A 53 7.38 2.61 -9.44
#